data_AF-A0A2E0TRY8-F1
#
_entry.id   AF-A0A2E0TRY8-F1
#
_cell.length_a   1.000
_cell.length_b   1.000
_cell.length_c   1.000
_cell.angle_alpha   90.00
_cell.angle_beta   90.00
_cell.angle_gamma   90.00
#
_symmetry.space_group_name_H-M   'P 1'
#
loop_
_entity.id
_entity.type
_entity.pdbx_description
1 polymer ?
#
loop_
_entity_poly.entity_id
_entity_poly.type
_entity_poly.pdbx_seq_one_letter_code
_entity_poly.pdbx_strand_id
1 'polypeptide(L)'
;MPSSTPSPLATATTAALLLLLACGGDDDAPDAAATPDASLADAASPTPDAAPPADAAAPLDAASPVDASAPTDAALADAGPPDAGPPEDWHRGSTATYDGSGELDLERPTDTAPGDLLVLFLSRTDDLLPVALDGWDPVASCFKTDNGQPECFEVADCIEPDGDYCRRFAESGGAGRDLATVAFLRTVAADEPARYAWTLRGSRPAWAILTGVRGADPTEPVRDEASTSNDRSTDSVFPSATGEPGDFLLLAQAFDDTTDEADFLPPDGTELFRWIAGPDEAGYVFGAQLDASGPTGERPTGGPGGPRAKDLTITLVLAAR
;
A
#
# COMPACT_ATOMS: atom_id res chain seq x y z
N MET A 1 -17.98 22.00 -60.97
CA MET A 1 -18.84 21.27 -61.91
C MET A 1 -17.99 20.22 -62.64
N PRO A 2 -18.52 19.01 -62.87
CA PRO A 2 -17.74 17.76 -62.91
C PRO A 2 -17.61 17.15 -64.32
N SER A 3 -16.68 16.21 -64.48
CA SER A 3 -16.66 15.19 -65.54
C SER A 3 -15.59 14.16 -65.15
N SER A 4 -15.97 13.07 -64.49
CA SER A 4 -16.33 11.75 -65.06
C SER A 4 -15.12 10.86 -65.39
N THR A 5 -14.97 9.83 -64.55
CA THR A 5 -14.16 8.61 -64.69
C THR A 5 -14.54 7.76 -65.92
N PRO A 6 -13.70 6.79 -66.33
CA PRO A 6 -13.85 5.41 -65.81
C PRO A 6 -12.52 4.65 -65.54
N SER A 7 -12.60 3.66 -64.65
CA SER A 7 -11.63 2.59 -64.38
C SER A 7 -11.37 1.70 -65.61
N PRO A 8 -10.35 0.79 -65.57
CA PRO A 8 -10.68 -0.60 -65.20
C PRO A 8 -9.56 -1.44 -64.54
N LEU A 9 -9.99 -2.65 -64.14
CA LEU A 9 -9.28 -3.92 -64.01
C LEU A 9 -8.67 -4.34 -62.65
N ALA A 10 -9.51 -5.09 -61.95
CA ALA A 10 -9.16 -6.14 -60.99
C ALA A 10 -8.39 -7.30 -61.64
N THR A 11 -7.54 -7.95 -60.85
CA THR A 11 -7.11 -9.33 -61.09
C THR A 11 -7.45 -10.15 -59.86
N ALA A 12 -8.40 -11.06 -60.03
CA ALA A 12 -8.69 -12.14 -59.11
C ALA A 12 -7.79 -13.33 -59.43
N THR A 13 -7.33 -14.05 -58.41
CA THR A 13 -6.88 -15.43 -58.57
C THR A 13 -7.57 -16.27 -57.51
N THR A 14 -8.05 -17.42 -57.97
CA THR A 14 -9.12 -18.22 -57.42
C THR A 14 -8.56 -19.49 -56.75
N ALA A 15 -9.32 -19.99 -55.77
CA ALA A 15 -9.46 -21.40 -55.34
C ALA A 15 -8.31 -22.05 -54.53
N ALA A 16 -8.54 -23.04 -53.68
CA ALA A 16 -9.69 -23.52 -52.90
C ALA A 16 -9.18 -24.71 -52.06
N LEU A 17 -9.61 -24.77 -50.80
CA LEU A 17 -10.09 -25.95 -50.05
C LEU A 17 -9.40 -27.32 -50.22
N LEU A 18 -8.91 -27.91 -49.13
CA LEU A 18 -9.38 -29.23 -48.65
C LEU A 18 -8.90 -29.57 -47.22
N LEU A 19 -9.84 -30.00 -46.37
CA LEU A 19 -9.65 -30.73 -45.11
C LEU A 19 -9.04 -32.12 -45.36
N LEU A 20 -8.29 -32.66 -44.38
CA LEU A 20 -8.58 -33.96 -43.75
C LEU A 20 -7.66 -34.26 -42.54
N LEU A 21 -8.30 -34.88 -41.53
CA LEU A 21 -7.78 -35.42 -40.27
C LEU A 21 -6.72 -36.52 -40.48
N ALA A 22 -5.82 -36.70 -39.48
CA ALA A 22 -5.68 -37.98 -38.75
C ALA A 22 -4.62 -37.91 -37.61
N CYS A 23 -5.07 -38.32 -36.42
CA CYS A 23 -4.46 -39.14 -35.38
C CYS A 23 -2.93 -39.30 -35.23
N GLY A 24 -2.48 -39.19 -33.97
CA GLY A 24 -1.54 -40.14 -33.38
C GLY A 24 -0.42 -39.53 -32.54
N GLY A 25 -0.27 -40.02 -31.31
CA GLY A 25 1.03 -40.03 -30.61
C GLY A 25 1.00 -39.50 -29.19
N ASP A 26 0.76 -40.42 -28.25
CA ASP A 26 1.08 -40.33 -26.82
C ASP A 26 2.52 -39.90 -26.56
N ASP A 27 2.76 -39.16 -25.47
CA ASP A 27 3.92 -39.33 -24.58
C ASP A 27 3.65 -38.56 -23.26
N ASP A 28 2.88 -39.22 -22.38
CA ASP A 28 2.89 -38.99 -20.94
C ASP A 28 4.25 -39.44 -20.37
N ALA A 29 4.95 -38.56 -19.67
CA ALA A 29 6.06 -38.92 -18.81
C ALA A 29 5.85 -38.32 -17.42
N PRO A 30 5.63 -39.16 -16.41
CA PRO A 30 6.41 -39.01 -15.19
C PRO A 30 6.85 -40.38 -14.64
N ASP A 31 8.09 -40.43 -14.13
CA ASP A 31 8.41 -41.00 -12.81
C ASP A 31 9.94 -41.13 -12.66
N ALA A 32 10.50 -40.21 -11.87
CA ALA A 32 11.82 -40.38 -11.27
C ALA A 32 11.61 -40.93 -9.85
N ALA A 33 11.79 -42.24 -9.69
CA ALA A 33 11.90 -42.87 -8.39
C ALA A 33 13.38 -43.23 -8.12
N ALA A 34 13.98 -42.60 -7.10
CA ALA A 34 15.11 -43.14 -6.36
C ALA A 34 15.32 -42.35 -5.05
N THR A 35 14.87 -42.91 -3.93
CA THR A 35 15.51 -42.75 -2.62
C THR A 35 16.66 -43.76 -2.50
N PRO A 36 17.66 -43.48 -1.64
CA PRO A 36 17.73 -44.30 -0.42
C PRO A 36 18.19 -43.57 0.86
N ASP A 37 17.54 -43.98 1.95
CA ASP A 37 17.98 -44.28 3.32
C ASP A 37 19.05 -43.46 4.10
N ALA A 38 18.57 -42.92 5.23
CA ALA A 38 18.95 -43.18 6.63
C ALA A 38 20.44 -43.07 7.08
N SER A 39 20.72 -42.17 8.04
CA SER A 39 20.68 -42.46 9.50
C SER A 39 21.57 -41.52 10.37
N LEU A 40 20.94 -41.08 11.47
CA LEU A 40 21.45 -40.90 12.85
C LEU A 40 22.59 -39.91 13.18
N ALA A 41 22.26 -38.91 14.01
CA ALA A 41 23.00 -38.60 15.25
C ALA A 41 22.13 -37.84 16.28
N ASP A 42 22.16 -38.33 17.52
CA ASP A 42 21.61 -37.79 18.76
C ASP A 42 22.09 -36.36 19.11
N ALA A 43 21.26 -35.58 19.81
CA ALA A 43 21.59 -35.01 21.13
C ALA A 43 20.45 -34.19 21.77
N ALA A 44 19.98 -34.69 22.92
CA ALA A 44 19.65 -34.00 24.17
C ALA A 44 18.59 -32.86 24.23
N SER A 45 17.50 -33.15 24.93
CA SER A 45 16.57 -32.20 25.56
C SER A 45 17.17 -31.45 26.75
N PRO A 46 16.61 -30.28 27.11
CA PRO A 46 16.41 -29.96 28.52
C PRO A 46 14.94 -29.57 28.83
N THR A 47 14.45 -30.09 29.95
CA THR A 47 13.25 -29.67 30.69
C THR A 47 13.47 -28.32 31.39
N PRO A 48 12.39 -27.59 31.70
CA PRO A 48 12.35 -26.89 32.98
C PRO A 48 11.13 -27.24 33.83
N ASP A 49 11.42 -27.29 35.14
CA ASP A 49 10.62 -27.68 36.27
C ASP A 49 9.51 -26.68 36.66
N ALA A 50 8.43 -27.28 37.18
CA ALA A 50 7.67 -26.97 38.40
C ALA A 50 7.26 -25.51 38.71
N ALA A 51 5.94 -25.30 38.63
CA ALA A 51 5.22 -24.25 39.35
C ALA A 51 5.18 -24.53 40.87
N PRO A 52 5.21 -23.50 41.74
CA PRO A 52 4.83 -23.62 43.14
C PRO A 52 3.34 -23.25 43.36
N PRO A 53 2.72 -23.75 44.46
CA PRO A 53 1.28 -23.66 44.70
C PRO A 53 0.85 -22.34 45.34
N ALA A 54 -0.40 -21.96 45.09
CA ALA A 54 -1.13 -20.94 45.84
C ALA A 54 -1.80 -21.56 47.06
N ASP A 55 -1.63 -20.94 48.23
CA ASP A 55 -2.35 -21.29 49.46
C ASP A 55 -2.94 -20.05 50.15
N ALA A 56 -3.98 -20.33 50.92
CA ALA A 56 -5.12 -19.48 51.23
C ALA A 56 -5.02 -18.56 52.49
N ALA A 57 -6.00 -17.64 52.54
CA ALA A 57 -6.78 -17.17 53.72
C ALA A 57 -6.26 -16.03 54.66
N ALA A 58 -6.90 -14.85 54.52
CA ALA A 58 -7.75 -14.05 55.45
C ALA A 58 -7.60 -14.15 57.01
N PRO A 59 -8.26 -13.32 57.88
CA PRO A 59 -8.99 -12.03 57.74
C PRO A 59 -8.75 -11.00 58.91
N LEU A 60 -9.61 -9.94 58.98
CA LEU A 60 -9.96 -9.05 60.14
C LEU A 60 -8.98 -7.88 60.41
N ASP A 61 -9.38 -6.62 60.65
CA ASP A 61 -10.38 -6.20 61.64
C ASP A 61 -10.96 -4.77 61.40
N ALA A 62 -11.99 -4.44 62.18
CA ALA A 62 -13.01 -3.42 61.93
C ALA A 62 -12.86 -2.03 62.62
N ALA A 63 -13.68 -1.10 62.12
CA ALA A 63 -14.49 -0.06 62.81
C ALA A 63 -13.95 1.37 63.11
N SER A 64 -14.42 2.34 62.29
CA SER A 64 -15.32 3.51 62.57
C SER A 64 -14.96 4.59 63.66
N PRO A 65 -15.58 5.82 63.70
CA PRO A 65 -16.79 6.29 63.00
C PRO A 65 -16.83 7.78 62.47
N VAL A 66 -17.84 8.03 61.61
CA VAL A 66 -18.73 9.21 61.39
C VAL A 66 -18.24 10.67 61.48
N ASP A 67 -18.58 11.47 60.46
CA ASP A 67 -19.51 12.59 60.66
C ASP A 67 -20.37 12.85 59.40
N ALA A 68 -21.63 13.21 59.62
CA ALA A 68 -22.68 13.32 58.63
C ALA A 68 -23.01 14.79 58.35
N SER A 69 -23.10 15.16 57.07
CA SER A 69 -23.84 16.35 56.62
C SER A 69 -24.21 16.18 55.14
N ALA A 70 -25.49 15.91 54.88
CA ALA A 70 -26.17 16.13 53.59
C ALA A 70 -27.44 16.95 53.91
N PRO A 71 -28.19 17.54 52.95
CA PRO A 71 -28.15 17.35 51.49
C PRO A 71 -28.30 18.65 50.65
N THR A 72 -28.06 18.61 49.34
CA THR A 72 -28.84 19.37 48.34
C THR A 72 -28.51 18.92 46.91
N ASP A 73 -29.56 18.42 46.24
CA ASP A 73 -29.87 18.42 44.81
C ASP A 73 -28.77 18.42 43.73
N ALA A 74 -28.77 17.30 43.00
CA ALA A 74 -28.93 17.21 41.56
C ALA A 74 -28.01 18.04 40.63
N ALA A 75 -27.11 17.30 39.99
CA ALA A 75 -26.80 17.36 38.55
C ALA A 75 -26.42 18.73 37.98
N LEU A 76 -25.13 19.04 38.04
CA LEU A 76 -24.44 19.71 36.94
C LEU A 76 -23.15 18.98 36.65
N ALA A 77 -23.06 18.54 35.40
CA ALA A 77 -22.02 17.72 34.85
C ALA A 77 -20.63 18.33 35.11
N ASP A 78 -19.71 17.44 35.49
CA ASP A 78 -18.29 17.56 35.23
C ASP A 78 -18.10 17.62 33.72
N ALA A 79 -18.27 18.81 33.14
CA ALA A 79 -17.78 19.09 31.81
C ALA A 79 -16.27 19.19 31.94
N GLY A 80 -15.61 18.03 31.83
CA GLY A 80 -14.20 17.98 31.47
C GLY A 80 -13.92 18.91 30.28
N PRO A 81 -12.66 19.32 30.07
CA PRO A 81 -12.30 20.10 28.89
C PRO A 81 -12.93 19.43 27.65
N PRO A 82 -13.55 20.19 26.73
CA PRO A 82 -14.17 19.60 25.57
C PRO A 82 -13.13 18.70 24.91
N ASP A 83 -13.51 17.44 24.72
CA ASP A 83 -12.87 16.53 23.80
C ASP A 83 -12.98 17.16 22.42
N ALA A 84 -12.04 18.06 22.14
CA ALA A 84 -11.85 18.58 20.81
C ALA A 84 -11.26 17.41 20.04
N GLY A 85 -12.16 16.63 19.43
CA GLY A 85 -11.78 15.76 18.32
C GLY A 85 -10.83 16.55 17.41
N PRO A 86 -9.80 15.88 16.87
CA PRO A 86 -8.69 16.58 16.26
C PRO A 86 -9.17 17.30 14.98
N PRO A 87 -8.46 18.34 14.50
CA PRO A 87 -9.02 19.28 13.53
C PRO A 87 -9.42 18.59 12.22
N GLU A 88 -10.71 18.68 11.86
CA GLU A 88 -11.34 18.08 10.66
C GLU A 88 -10.77 18.55 9.30
N ASP A 89 -9.63 19.26 9.25
CA ASP A 89 -9.16 20.00 8.06
C ASP A 89 -7.68 19.75 7.68
N TRP A 90 -7.11 18.60 8.12
CA TRP A 90 -5.73 18.23 7.81
C TRP A 90 -5.55 17.69 6.39
N HIS A 91 -6.52 16.90 5.89
CA HIS A 91 -6.50 16.40 4.51
C HIS A 91 -6.90 17.51 3.56
N ARG A 92 -6.02 17.87 2.62
CA ARG A 92 -6.20 18.98 1.67
C ARG A 92 -6.67 18.50 0.29
N GLY A 93 -7.33 17.34 0.26
CA GLY A 93 -7.78 16.66 -0.93
C GLY A 93 -6.71 15.76 -1.56
N SER A 94 -7.16 14.94 -2.51
CA SER A 94 -6.33 14.03 -3.28
C SER A 94 -6.69 14.06 -4.77
N THR A 95 -5.69 13.96 -5.62
CA THR A 95 -5.84 13.84 -7.08
C THR A 95 -5.25 12.51 -7.53
N ALA A 96 -5.64 12.04 -8.71
CA ALA A 96 -5.07 10.82 -9.29
C ALA A 96 -4.97 10.89 -10.81
N THR A 97 -4.04 10.12 -11.37
CA THR A 97 -3.87 9.95 -12.80
C THR A 97 -3.42 8.52 -13.11
N TYR A 98 -3.78 8.04 -14.29
CA TYR A 98 -3.45 6.71 -14.80
C TYR A 98 -3.08 6.86 -16.27
N ASP A 99 -2.04 6.15 -16.70
CA ASP A 99 -1.70 6.01 -18.11
C ASP A 99 -1.15 4.62 -18.41
N GLY A 100 -1.63 4.01 -19.50
CA GLY A 100 -1.24 2.66 -19.91
C GLY A 100 0.20 2.53 -20.43
N SER A 101 0.91 3.65 -20.60
CA SER A 101 2.30 3.71 -21.06
C SER A 101 3.26 4.40 -20.09
N GLY A 102 2.77 4.93 -18.97
CA GLY A 102 3.58 5.65 -17.98
C GLY A 102 3.74 7.15 -18.25
N GLU A 103 2.88 7.76 -19.06
CA GLU A 103 2.82 9.21 -19.28
C GLU A 103 1.84 9.86 -18.30
N LEU A 104 2.34 10.33 -17.16
CA LEU A 104 1.51 10.83 -16.05
C LEU A 104 1.43 12.36 -16.07
N ASP A 105 0.22 12.90 -15.96
CA ASP A 105 -0.07 14.33 -15.68
C ASP A 105 -1.02 14.39 -14.48
N LEU A 106 -0.57 15.03 -13.41
CA LEU A 106 -1.24 15.04 -12.11
C LEU A 106 -1.37 16.47 -11.58
N GLU A 107 -2.60 16.87 -11.27
CA GLU A 107 -2.88 18.17 -10.65
C GLU A 107 -2.52 18.15 -9.17
N ARG A 108 -1.95 19.24 -8.65
CA ARG A 108 -1.80 19.42 -7.21
C ARG A 108 -3.20 19.62 -6.58
N PRO A 109 -3.53 18.99 -5.44
CA PRO A 109 -4.79 19.27 -4.74
C PRO A 109 -4.95 20.77 -4.45
N THR A 110 -6.10 21.34 -4.82
CA THR A 110 -6.30 22.80 -4.89
C THR A 110 -6.27 23.50 -3.55
N ASP A 111 -6.55 22.78 -2.47
CA ASP A 111 -6.68 23.34 -1.13
C ASP A 111 -5.36 23.30 -0.34
N THR A 112 -4.27 22.90 -1.01
CA THR A 112 -2.90 22.94 -0.48
C THR A 112 -2.34 24.37 -0.47
N ALA A 113 -1.56 24.67 0.55
CA ALA A 113 -0.89 25.96 0.76
C ALA A 113 0.59 25.76 1.06
N PRO A 114 1.43 26.81 0.91
CA PRO A 114 2.85 26.71 1.24
C PRO A 114 3.08 26.22 2.67
N GLY A 115 3.95 25.21 2.81
CA GLY A 115 4.25 24.54 4.07
C GLY A 115 3.36 23.34 4.42
N ASP A 116 2.33 23.05 3.62
CA ASP A 116 1.68 21.74 3.62
C ASP A 116 2.62 20.69 2.99
N LEU A 117 2.43 19.41 3.32
CA LEU A 117 3.11 18.31 2.65
C LEU A 117 2.25 17.77 1.50
N LEU A 118 2.94 17.36 0.44
CA LEU A 118 2.41 16.54 -0.63
C LEU A 118 2.97 15.14 -0.48
N VAL A 119 2.08 14.15 -0.52
CA VAL A 119 2.41 12.73 -0.48
C VAL A 119 1.98 12.11 -1.79
N LEU A 120 2.95 11.75 -2.62
CA LEU A 120 2.75 11.10 -3.91
C LEU A 120 2.97 9.59 -3.75
N PHE A 121 1.93 8.80 -3.95
CA PHE A 121 2.06 7.36 -4.17
C PHE A 121 2.12 7.12 -5.67
N LEU A 122 3.28 6.71 -6.15
CA LEU A 122 3.52 6.40 -7.56
C LEU A 122 3.70 4.89 -7.69
N SER A 123 2.87 4.26 -8.52
CA SER A 123 2.86 2.82 -8.71
C SER A 123 3.06 2.44 -10.16
N ARG A 124 3.55 1.21 -10.36
CA ARG A 124 3.74 0.62 -11.67
C ARG A 124 3.64 -0.89 -11.64
N THR A 125 3.03 -1.44 -12.68
CA THR A 125 2.97 -2.88 -12.95
C THR A 125 3.89 -3.26 -14.11
N ASP A 126 4.47 -4.47 -14.04
CA ASP A 126 5.20 -5.13 -15.14
C ASP A 126 6.47 -4.41 -15.68
N ASP A 127 7.00 -3.39 -14.98
CA ASP A 127 8.10 -2.55 -15.47
C ASP A 127 8.86 -1.83 -14.35
N LEU A 128 9.89 -1.05 -14.72
CA LEU A 128 10.70 -0.28 -13.79
C LEU A 128 9.95 0.95 -13.25
N LEU A 129 9.83 1.04 -11.93
CA LEU A 129 9.40 2.25 -11.23
C LEU A 129 10.63 3.07 -10.78
N PRO A 130 10.63 4.41 -10.91
CA PRO A 130 11.73 5.23 -10.40
C PRO A 130 11.82 5.15 -8.87
N VAL A 131 13.04 5.08 -8.36
CA VAL A 131 13.38 5.13 -6.92
C VAL A 131 13.66 6.56 -6.43
N ALA A 132 13.75 7.51 -7.35
CA ALA A 132 13.97 8.93 -7.08
C ALA A 132 13.20 9.80 -8.09
N LEU A 133 12.77 10.98 -7.66
CA LEU A 133 12.18 12.00 -8.51
C LEU A 133 12.76 13.36 -8.14
N ASP A 134 13.05 14.21 -9.12
CA ASP A 134 13.66 15.52 -8.86
C ASP A 134 12.76 16.40 -7.99
N GLY A 135 13.29 16.87 -6.86
CA GLY A 135 12.57 17.67 -5.88
C GLY A 135 11.52 16.90 -5.07
N TRP A 136 11.68 15.59 -4.93
CA TRP A 136 10.84 14.73 -4.10
C TRP A 136 11.70 13.75 -3.29
N ASP A 137 11.36 13.54 -2.03
CA ASP A 137 12.07 12.63 -1.13
C ASP A 137 11.34 11.28 -1.05
N PRO A 138 11.96 10.15 -1.44
CA PRO A 138 11.35 8.83 -1.23
C PRO A 138 11.32 8.49 0.25
N VAL A 139 10.18 8.04 0.77
CA VAL A 139 10.00 7.79 2.21
C VAL A 139 9.51 6.40 2.58
N ALA A 140 8.83 5.73 1.67
CA ALA A 140 8.41 4.33 1.85
C ALA A 140 8.31 3.70 0.46
N SER A 141 8.54 2.40 0.37
CA SER A 141 8.51 1.72 -0.91
C SER A 141 8.26 0.23 -0.80
N CYS A 142 7.63 -0.32 -1.81
CA CYS A 142 7.55 -1.76 -1.99
C CYS A 142 7.80 -2.09 -3.46
N PHE A 143 8.74 -2.99 -3.71
CA PHE A 143 9.01 -3.53 -5.04
C PHE A 143 8.89 -5.06 -5.03
N LYS A 144 7.94 -5.59 -5.80
CA LYS A 144 7.73 -7.04 -6.02
C LYS A 144 8.38 -7.50 -7.31
N THR A 145 9.03 -8.66 -7.28
CA THR A 145 9.56 -9.33 -8.48
C THR A 145 8.61 -10.37 -9.04
N ASP A 146 7.74 -10.91 -8.19
CA ASP A 146 6.66 -11.83 -8.53
C ASP A 146 5.57 -11.77 -7.45
N ASN A 147 4.39 -12.27 -7.79
CA ASN A 147 3.25 -12.36 -6.88
C ASN A 147 3.54 -13.16 -5.60
N GLY A 148 4.47 -14.11 -5.62
CA GLY A 148 4.80 -14.96 -4.47
C GLY A 148 5.72 -14.30 -3.44
N GLN A 149 6.34 -13.16 -3.77
CA GLN A 149 7.32 -12.49 -2.93
C GLN A 149 6.70 -12.07 -1.58
N PRO A 150 7.21 -12.57 -0.43
CA PRO A 150 6.61 -12.32 0.88
C PRO A 150 7.03 -11.00 1.54
N GLU A 151 8.17 -10.45 1.16
CA GLU A 151 8.72 -9.22 1.72
C GLU A 151 8.99 -8.23 0.59
N CYS A 152 8.68 -6.96 0.80
CA CYS A 152 9.00 -5.90 -0.14
C CYS A 152 10.52 -5.72 -0.24
N PHE A 153 11.03 -5.49 -1.44
CA PHE A 153 12.28 -4.74 -1.55
C PHE A 153 11.97 -3.26 -1.38
N GLU A 154 12.90 -2.52 -0.80
CA GLU A 154 12.82 -1.08 -0.61
C GLU A 154 13.85 -0.35 -1.48
N VAL A 155 13.68 0.97 -1.66
CA VAL A 155 14.66 1.82 -2.34
C VAL A 155 16.07 1.63 -1.76
N ALA A 156 16.19 1.47 -0.44
CA ALA A 156 17.45 1.27 0.27
C ALA A 156 18.16 -0.05 -0.11
N ASP A 157 17.42 -1.05 -0.59
CA ASP A 157 17.97 -2.33 -1.01
C ASP A 157 18.62 -2.26 -2.40
N CYS A 158 18.48 -1.15 -3.14
CA CYS A 158 19.01 -1.09 -4.50
C CYS A 158 20.53 -1.30 -4.56
N ILE A 159 20.97 -2.39 -5.20
CA ILE A 159 22.39 -2.74 -5.36
C ILE A 159 22.91 -2.49 -6.79
N GLU A 160 22.02 -2.29 -7.76
CA GLU A 160 22.38 -1.98 -9.14
C GLU A 160 21.58 -0.77 -9.67
N PRO A 161 22.01 0.45 -9.35
CA PRO A 161 21.33 1.68 -9.79
C PRO A 161 21.55 1.96 -11.28
N ASP A 162 20.57 2.63 -11.89
CA ASP A 162 20.59 3.09 -13.28
C ASP A 162 19.86 4.44 -13.41
N GLY A 163 20.56 5.50 -13.00
CA GLY A 163 19.97 6.83 -12.84
C GLY A 163 18.95 6.79 -11.70
N ASP A 164 17.75 7.29 -11.98
CA ASP A 164 16.64 7.35 -11.01
C ASP A 164 15.91 6.01 -10.85
N TYR A 165 16.46 4.91 -11.38
CA TYR A 165 15.85 3.57 -11.34
C TYR A 165 16.79 2.56 -10.68
N CYS A 166 16.21 1.49 -10.15
CA CYS A 166 16.96 0.32 -9.73
C CYS A 166 16.80 -0.83 -10.73
N ARG A 167 17.91 -1.44 -11.15
CA ARG A 167 17.85 -2.66 -11.99
C ARG A 167 17.77 -3.93 -11.15
N ARG A 168 18.24 -3.90 -9.90
CA ARG A 168 18.31 -5.06 -9.01
C ARG A 168 18.40 -4.66 -7.54
N PHE A 169 17.57 -5.27 -6.70
CA PHE A 169 17.46 -4.97 -5.26
C PHE A 169 18.18 -5.96 -4.33
N ALA A 170 18.55 -7.16 -4.77
CA ALA A 170 19.24 -8.09 -3.89
C ALA A 170 20.23 -8.98 -4.62
N GLU A 171 21.25 -9.43 -3.88
CA GLU A 171 22.22 -10.40 -4.40
C GLU A 171 21.56 -11.72 -4.78
N SER A 172 20.52 -12.11 -4.05
CA SER A 172 19.66 -13.27 -4.32
C SER A 172 18.85 -13.14 -5.63
N GLY A 173 18.84 -11.96 -6.26
CA GLY A 173 18.00 -11.64 -7.40
C GLY A 173 16.74 -10.87 -6.98
N GLY A 174 16.14 -10.15 -7.94
CA GLY A 174 14.96 -9.32 -7.69
C GLY A 174 14.97 -8.08 -8.56
N ALA A 175 14.08 -8.04 -9.56
CA ALA A 175 13.99 -6.91 -10.49
C ALA A 175 13.02 -5.82 -10.00
N GLY A 176 12.10 -6.17 -9.09
CA GLY A 176 11.11 -5.23 -8.56
C GLY A 176 10.14 -4.71 -9.62
N ARG A 177 9.79 -5.55 -10.61
CA ARG A 177 9.02 -5.15 -11.80
C ARG A 177 7.61 -5.71 -11.86
N ASP A 178 7.25 -6.68 -11.04
CA ASP A 178 5.91 -7.27 -11.07
C ASP A 178 4.88 -6.23 -10.67
N LEU A 179 5.04 -5.68 -9.47
CA LEU A 179 4.28 -4.55 -8.98
C LEU A 179 5.16 -3.74 -8.03
N ALA A 180 5.17 -2.42 -8.17
CA ALA A 180 5.96 -1.56 -7.31
C ALA A 180 5.22 -0.26 -6.98
N THR A 181 5.41 0.25 -5.77
CA THR A 181 4.95 1.57 -5.34
C THR A 181 6.03 2.26 -4.52
N VAL A 182 6.21 3.55 -4.74
CA VAL A 182 7.03 4.43 -3.89
C VAL A 182 6.17 5.59 -3.41
N ALA A 183 6.22 5.84 -2.10
CA ALA A 183 5.71 7.06 -1.51
C ALA A 183 6.81 8.12 -1.52
N PHE A 184 6.51 9.28 -2.11
CA PHE A 184 7.38 10.44 -2.15
C PHE A 184 6.77 11.62 -1.40
N LEU A 185 7.62 12.37 -0.69
CA LEU A 185 7.25 13.60 -0.02
C LEU A 185 7.79 14.83 -0.74
N ARG A 186 7.02 15.91 -0.63
CA ARG A 186 7.46 17.25 -1.02
C ARG A 186 6.74 18.29 -0.18
N THR A 187 7.46 19.28 0.32
CA THR A 187 6.83 20.44 0.98
C THR A 187 6.37 21.42 -0.09
N VAL A 188 5.11 21.89 0.00
CA VAL A 188 4.56 22.89 -0.92
C VAL A 188 5.34 24.21 -0.74
N ALA A 189 6.00 24.66 -1.80
CA ALA A 189 6.66 25.96 -1.86
C ALA A 189 5.67 27.12 -2.16
N ALA A 190 6.14 28.36 -2.01
CA ALA A 190 5.33 29.54 -2.34
C ALA A 190 5.01 29.66 -3.84
N ASP A 191 5.91 29.17 -4.69
CA ASP A 191 5.83 29.11 -6.14
C ASP A 191 5.60 27.69 -6.66
N GLU A 192 5.02 26.82 -5.82
CA GLU A 192 4.79 25.42 -6.16
C GLU A 192 3.96 25.30 -7.46
N PRO A 193 4.38 24.46 -8.43
CA PRO A 193 3.59 24.17 -9.62
C PRO A 193 2.21 23.64 -9.31
N ALA A 194 1.24 24.00 -10.15
CA ALA A 194 -0.12 23.47 -10.07
C ALA A 194 -0.27 22.05 -10.62
N ARG A 195 0.74 21.56 -11.36
CA ARG A 195 0.73 20.24 -12.01
C ARG A 195 2.13 19.64 -12.02
N TYR A 196 2.18 18.32 -11.99
CA TYR A 196 3.39 17.52 -12.15
C TYR A 196 3.21 16.58 -13.33
N ALA A 197 4.25 16.44 -14.14
CA ALA A 197 4.24 15.55 -15.29
C ALA A 197 5.50 14.70 -15.29
N TRP A 198 5.32 13.40 -15.53
CA TRP A 198 6.40 12.43 -15.61
C TRP A 198 6.18 11.48 -16.78
N THR A 199 7.26 11.22 -17.52
CA THR A 199 7.31 10.15 -18.51
C THR A 199 8.18 9.04 -17.92
N LEU A 200 7.54 7.96 -17.47
CA LEU A 200 8.27 6.83 -16.90
C LEU A 200 8.92 6.00 -18.01
N ARG A 201 10.15 5.52 -17.79
CA ARG A 201 10.85 4.66 -18.75
C ARG A 201 10.08 3.37 -19.00
N GLY A 202 9.82 3.01 -20.26
CA GLY A 202 9.18 1.74 -20.61
C GLY A 202 7.85 1.98 -21.31
N SER A 203 6.92 1.03 -21.19
CA SER A 203 5.63 1.12 -21.92
C SER A 203 4.52 0.34 -21.21
N ARG A 204 4.54 0.35 -19.89
CA ARG A 204 3.58 -0.40 -19.06
C ARG A 204 2.75 0.56 -18.21
N PRO A 205 1.56 0.11 -17.76
CA PRO A 205 0.67 0.93 -16.97
C PRO A 205 1.34 1.50 -15.72
N ALA A 206 1.01 2.75 -15.41
CA ALA A 206 1.31 3.35 -14.13
C ALA A 206 0.14 4.22 -13.66
N TRP A 207 0.02 4.33 -12.34
CA TRP A 207 -0.86 5.29 -11.70
C TRP A 207 -0.12 6.12 -10.66
N ALA A 208 -0.65 7.31 -10.39
CA ALA A 208 -0.22 8.14 -9.28
C ALA A 208 -1.41 8.70 -8.53
N ILE A 209 -1.32 8.70 -7.20
CA ILE A 209 -2.24 9.40 -6.30
C ILE A 209 -1.44 10.40 -5.49
N LEU A 210 -1.89 11.67 -5.49
CA LEU A 210 -1.24 12.76 -4.77
C LEU A 210 -2.19 13.32 -3.71
N THR A 211 -1.76 13.28 -2.46
CA THR A 211 -2.54 13.71 -1.30
C THR A 211 -1.87 14.91 -0.62
N GLY A 212 -2.65 15.95 -0.30
CA GLY A 212 -2.18 17.09 0.49
C GLY A 212 -2.42 16.88 1.99
N VAL A 213 -1.42 17.14 2.81
CA VAL A 213 -1.46 16.98 4.28
C VAL A 213 -1.01 18.27 4.95
N ARG A 214 -1.90 18.88 5.73
CA ARG A 214 -1.62 20.06 6.54
C ARG A 214 -1.32 19.68 7.98
N GLY A 215 -0.33 20.35 8.56
CA GLY A 215 0.00 20.20 9.98
C GLY A 215 1.05 19.12 10.26
N ALA A 216 1.55 18.43 9.24
CA ALA A 216 2.71 17.53 9.39
C ALA A 216 4.01 18.31 9.61
N ASP A 217 4.94 17.73 10.36
CA ASP A 217 6.28 18.27 10.59
C ASP A 217 7.01 18.40 9.24
N PRO A 218 7.44 19.60 8.83
CA PRO A 218 8.06 19.78 7.53
C PRO A 218 9.56 19.44 7.52
N THR A 219 10.14 19.14 8.69
CA THR A 219 11.57 18.87 8.88
C THR A 219 11.87 17.39 9.10
N GLU A 220 11.06 16.72 9.91
CA GLU A 220 11.12 15.26 10.14
C GLU A 220 9.72 14.68 9.94
N PRO A 221 9.21 14.65 8.68
CA PRO A 221 7.82 14.35 8.39
C PRO A 221 7.42 12.90 8.64
N VAL A 222 8.35 11.95 8.50
CA VAL A 222 8.05 10.51 8.64
C VAL A 222 8.29 10.10 10.08
N ARG A 223 7.25 9.62 10.75
CA ARG A 223 7.40 9.02 12.07
C ARG A 223 7.80 7.56 11.98
N ASP A 224 7.07 6.81 11.16
CA ASP A 224 7.31 5.39 10.93
C ASP A 224 6.64 4.96 9.62
N GLU A 225 7.11 3.86 9.06
CA GLU A 225 6.52 3.26 7.88
C GLU A 225 6.68 1.74 7.92
N ALA A 226 5.82 1.05 7.18
CA ALA A 226 5.93 -0.37 6.98
C ALA A 226 5.30 -0.74 5.65
N SER A 227 5.90 -1.70 4.95
CA SER A 227 5.40 -2.18 3.67
C SER A 227 5.29 -3.70 3.67
N THR A 228 4.29 -4.25 2.98
CA THR A 228 4.20 -5.70 2.78
C THR A 228 3.75 -6.05 1.37
N SER A 229 4.14 -7.25 0.96
CA SER A 229 3.74 -7.87 -0.29
C SER A 229 3.22 -9.26 0.00
N ASN A 230 2.22 -9.72 -0.76
CA ASN A 230 1.67 -11.07 -0.60
C ASN A 230 1.30 -11.39 0.86
N ASP A 231 0.31 -10.67 1.36
CA ASP A 231 -0.30 -10.90 2.67
C ASP A 231 -1.09 -12.24 2.77
N ARG A 232 -1.19 -12.97 1.65
CA ARG A 232 -1.91 -14.24 1.46
C ARG A 232 -3.40 -14.14 1.75
N SER A 233 -3.94 -12.93 1.75
CA SER A 233 -5.32 -12.61 2.03
C SER A 233 -6.04 -12.21 0.75
N THR A 234 -7.38 -12.34 0.76
CA THR A 234 -8.23 -11.77 -0.30
C THR A 234 -8.54 -10.31 -0.02
N ASP A 235 -8.54 -9.94 1.26
CA ASP A 235 -8.58 -8.55 1.71
C ASP A 235 -7.13 -8.06 1.77
N SER A 236 -6.84 -6.84 1.32
CA SER A 236 -5.50 -6.29 1.49
C SER A 236 -5.26 -5.92 2.95
N VAL A 237 -4.15 -6.39 3.51
CA VAL A 237 -3.76 -6.16 4.89
C VAL A 237 -2.59 -5.18 4.94
N PHE A 238 -2.85 -4.01 5.49
CA PHE A 238 -1.81 -3.03 5.76
C PHE A 238 -1.00 -3.44 7.00
N PRO A 239 0.34 -3.41 6.94
CA PRO A 239 1.19 -3.76 8.08
C PRO A 239 1.13 -2.66 9.15
N SER A 240 1.51 -3.00 10.38
CA SER A 240 1.53 -2.02 11.47
C SER A 240 2.76 -1.11 11.36
N ALA A 241 2.56 0.19 11.58
CA ALA A 241 3.60 1.16 11.87
C ALA A 241 3.34 1.79 13.25
N THR A 242 4.26 2.61 13.76
CA THR A 242 4.16 3.25 15.07
C THR A 242 3.74 4.70 14.93
N GLY A 243 2.76 5.11 15.74
CA GLY A 243 2.26 6.48 15.76
C GLY A 243 2.13 7.07 17.15
N GLU A 244 1.82 8.36 17.18
CA GLU A 244 1.43 9.15 18.34
C GLU A 244 0.07 9.83 18.07
N PRO A 245 -0.67 10.21 19.13
CA PRO A 245 -1.91 10.97 18.96
C PRO A 245 -1.66 12.26 18.18
N GLY A 246 -2.50 12.50 17.17
CA GLY A 246 -2.44 13.65 16.27
C GLY A 246 -1.68 13.39 14.98
N ASP A 247 -0.85 12.34 14.88
CA ASP A 247 -0.17 11.99 13.63
C ASP A 247 -1.14 11.58 12.53
N PHE A 248 -0.67 11.64 11.29
CA PHE A 248 -1.46 11.30 10.11
C PHE A 248 -1.08 9.93 9.58
N LEU A 249 -2.04 9.02 9.56
CA LEU A 249 -1.91 7.71 8.95
C LEU A 249 -2.34 7.79 7.49
N LEU A 250 -1.48 7.32 6.59
CA LEU A 250 -1.78 7.10 5.18
C LEU A 250 -1.53 5.64 4.82
N LEU A 251 -2.49 5.04 4.15
CA LEU A 251 -2.46 3.64 3.73
C LEU A 251 -2.58 3.59 2.21
N ALA A 252 -1.58 3.09 1.50
CA ALA A 252 -1.60 2.98 0.04
C ALA A 252 -1.53 1.53 -0.42
N GLN A 253 -2.50 1.13 -1.25
CA GLN A 253 -2.57 -0.19 -1.85
C GLN A 253 -2.39 -0.07 -3.35
N ALA A 254 -1.54 -0.91 -3.93
CA ALA A 254 -1.54 -1.18 -5.35
C ALA A 254 -2.04 -2.61 -5.58
N PHE A 255 -2.73 -2.82 -6.70
CA PHE A 255 -3.25 -4.12 -7.10
C PHE A 255 -2.84 -4.40 -8.54
N ASP A 256 -2.20 -5.55 -8.77
CA ASP A 256 -1.85 -6.10 -10.09
C ASP A 256 -3.08 -6.84 -10.66
N ASP A 257 -3.72 -6.24 -11.67
CA ASP A 257 -5.10 -6.42 -12.18
C ASP A 257 -6.03 -5.24 -11.82
N THR A 258 -7.08 -5.03 -12.63
CA THR A 258 -8.14 -4.06 -12.31
C THR A 258 -9.00 -4.53 -11.14
N THR A 259 -9.51 -3.56 -10.38
CA THR A 259 -10.50 -3.75 -9.31
C THR A 259 -11.58 -2.69 -9.41
N ASP A 260 -12.73 -2.90 -8.76
CA ASP A 260 -13.75 -1.88 -8.55
C ASP A 260 -13.50 -1.15 -7.22
N GLU A 261 -13.88 0.13 -7.13
CA GLU A 261 -13.72 0.93 -5.88
C GLU A 261 -14.31 0.24 -4.64
N ALA A 262 -15.38 -0.52 -4.81
CA ALA A 262 -16.07 -1.22 -3.72
C ALA A 262 -15.40 -2.55 -3.31
N ASP A 263 -14.40 -3.04 -4.05
CA ASP A 263 -13.71 -4.29 -3.75
C ASP A 263 -12.89 -4.20 -2.46
N PHE A 264 -12.31 -3.02 -2.21
CA PHE A 264 -11.48 -2.72 -1.05
C PHE A 264 -12.02 -1.46 -0.35
N LEU A 265 -12.84 -1.67 0.68
CA LEU A 265 -13.37 -0.60 1.51
C LEU A 265 -12.33 -0.17 2.57
N PRO A 266 -12.43 1.08 3.09
CA PRO A 266 -11.48 1.59 4.07
C PRO A 266 -11.34 0.66 5.28
N PRO A 267 -10.09 0.39 5.72
CA PRO A 267 -9.87 -0.24 7.02
C PRO A 267 -10.51 0.54 8.17
N ASP A 268 -10.81 -0.15 9.27
CA ASP A 268 -11.49 0.44 10.43
C ASP A 268 -10.79 1.72 10.92
N GLY A 269 -11.57 2.79 11.09
CA GLY A 269 -11.08 4.09 11.54
C GLY A 269 -10.36 4.91 10.48
N THR A 270 -10.43 4.53 9.20
CA THR A 270 -9.88 5.28 8.06
C THR A 270 -10.97 5.65 7.05
N GLU A 271 -10.65 6.58 6.16
CA GLU A 271 -11.50 6.99 5.05
C GLU A 271 -10.78 6.80 3.71
N LEU A 272 -11.53 6.51 2.64
CA LEU A 272 -10.98 6.48 1.29
C LEU A 272 -10.75 7.92 0.82
N PHE A 273 -9.48 8.28 0.59
CA PHE A 273 -9.12 9.57 0.02
C PHE A 273 -9.20 9.54 -1.50
N ARG A 274 -8.74 8.45 -2.11
CA ARG A 274 -8.75 8.30 -3.56
C ARG A 274 -8.65 6.86 -4.00
N TRP A 275 -9.41 6.54 -5.05
CA TRP A 275 -9.27 5.33 -5.83
C TRP A 275 -8.97 5.69 -7.30
N ILE A 276 -8.22 4.82 -7.97
CA ILE A 276 -8.02 4.84 -9.42
C ILE A 276 -7.86 3.42 -9.94
N ALA A 277 -8.30 3.19 -11.17
CA ALA A 277 -8.08 1.93 -11.86
C ALA A 277 -7.83 2.15 -13.35
N GLY A 278 -7.04 1.23 -13.91
CA GLY A 278 -6.94 0.97 -15.34
C GLY A 278 -7.25 -0.50 -15.62
N PRO A 279 -7.11 -0.96 -16.88
CA PRO A 279 -7.47 -2.34 -17.25
C PRO A 279 -6.69 -3.45 -16.54
N ASP A 280 -5.52 -3.14 -15.98
CA ASP A 280 -4.54 -4.12 -15.48
C ASP A 280 -3.90 -3.68 -14.15
N GLU A 281 -4.43 -2.63 -13.52
CA GLU A 281 -3.95 -2.18 -12.21
C GLU A 281 -4.99 -1.31 -11.52
N ALA A 282 -4.94 -1.27 -10.20
CA ALA A 282 -5.69 -0.34 -9.39
C ALA A 282 -4.86 0.20 -8.21
N GLY A 283 -5.29 1.34 -7.70
CA GLY A 283 -4.67 2.04 -6.60
C GLY A 283 -5.70 2.61 -5.62
N TYR A 284 -5.43 2.46 -4.33
CA TYR A 284 -6.23 3.03 -3.25
C TYR A 284 -5.33 3.80 -2.30
N VAL A 285 -5.79 4.95 -1.84
CA VAL A 285 -5.20 5.66 -0.70
C VAL A 285 -6.28 5.93 0.32
N PHE A 286 -6.05 5.44 1.54
CA PHE A 286 -6.87 5.70 2.71
C PHE A 286 -6.10 6.57 3.70
N GLY A 287 -6.81 7.22 4.62
CA GLY A 287 -6.14 7.93 5.70
C GLY A 287 -7.00 8.16 6.93
N ALA A 288 -6.31 8.50 8.02
CA ALA A 288 -6.89 8.83 9.31
C ALA A 288 -5.93 9.71 10.11
N GLN A 289 -6.43 10.35 11.15
CA GLN A 289 -5.59 10.90 12.19
C GLN A 289 -5.56 9.94 13.37
N LEU A 290 -4.38 9.67 13.93
CA LEU A 290 -4.21 8.76 15.04
C LEU A 290 -4.66 9.42 16.35
N ASP A 291 -5.28 8.64 17.23
CA ASP A 291 -5.78 9.06 18.54
C ASP A 291 -5.00 8.43 19.71
N ALA A 292 -4.10 7.50 19.41
CA ALA A 292 -3.36 6.70 20.38
C ALA A 292 -1.89 6.55 19.99
N SER A 293 -1.03 6.39 21.01
CA SER A 293 0.38 6.07 20.83
C SER A 293 0.60 4.57 20.61
N GLY A 294 1.65 4.23 19.88
CA GLY A 294 2.13 2.87 19.69
C GLY A 294 1.78 2.28 18.31
N PRO A 295 1.85 0.95 18.17
CA PRO A 295 1.57 0.28 16.91
C PRO A 295 0.14 0.50 16.44
N THR A 296 -0.05 0.83 15.17
CA THR A 296 -1.37 1.02 14.52
C THR A 296 -2.15 -0.28 14.38
N GLY A 297 -1.50 -1.43 14.54
CA GLY A 297 -2.02 -2.76 14.24
C GLY A 297 -2.03 -3.06 12.75
N GLU A 298 -2.19 -4.33 12.41
CA GLU A 298 -2.57 -4.73 11.04
C GLU A 298 -3.98 -4.21 10.73
N ARG A 299 -4.17 -3.70 9.52
CA ARG A 299 -5.42 -3.06 9.11
C ARG A 299 -5.90 -3.71 7.81
N PRO A 300 -6.78 -4.72 7.88
CA PRO A 300 -7.40 -5.28 6.68
C PRO A 300 -8.39 -4.28 6.08
N THR A 301 -8.45 -4.21 4.75
CA THR A 301 -9.54 -3.55 4.03
C THR A 301 -10.87 -4.28 4.26
N GLY A 302 -11.98 -3.57 4.16
CA GLY A 302 -13.29 -4.21 4.00
C GLY A 302 -13.60 -4.54 2.54
N GLY A 303 -14.82 -4.99 2.26
CA GLY A 303 -15.29 -5.31 0.89
C GLY A 303 -15.21 -6.80 0.55
N PRO A 304 -15.50 -7.18 -0.71
CA PRO A 304 -15.36 -8.55 -1.19
C PRO A 304 -13.90 -8.97 -1.44
N GLY A 305 -12.97 -8.01 -1.51
CA GLY A 305 -11.55 -8.26 -1.77
C GLY A 305 -11.26 -8.69 -3.21
N GLY A 306 -10.03 -9.15 -3.44
CA GLY A 306 -9.53 -9.60 -4.73
C GLY A 306 -8.78 -10.93 -4.66
N PRO A 307 -8.22 -11.38 -5.79
CA PRO A 307 -7.28 -12.50 -5.81
C PRO A 307 -6.10 -12.27 -4.85
N ARG A 308 -5.70 -13.32 -4.16
CA ARG A 308 -4.59 -13.26 -3.20
C ARG A 308 -3.28 -12.94 -3.89
N ALA A 309 -2.38 -12.27 -3.17
CA ALA A 309 -1.00 -12.05 -3.56
C ALA A 309 -0.78 -11.12 -4.76
N LYS A 310 -1.86 -10.50 -5.27
CA LYS A 310 -1.82 -9.51 -6.35
C LYS A 310 -1.58 -8.09 -5.83
N ASP A 311 -1.63 -7.90 -4.54
CA ASP A 311 -1.47 -6.60 -3.92
C ASP A 311 -0.05 -6.36 -3.39
N LEU A 312 0.20 -5.09 -3.13
CA LEU A 312 1.19 -4.61 -2.18
C LEU A 312 0.58 -3.46 -1.39
N THR A 313 0.99 -3.32 -0.13
CA THR A 313 0.48 -2.28 0.76
C THR A 313 1.61 -1.54 1.45
N ILE A 314 1.41 -0.23 1.63
CA ILE A 314 2.31 0.68 2.35
C ILE A 314 1.50 1.36 3.45
N THR A 315 2.00 1.29 4.67
CA THR A 315 1.56 2.07 5.82
C THR A 315 2.58 3.17 6.07
N LEU A 316 2.14 4.43 6.05
CA LEU A 316 2.99 5.59 6.31
C LEU A 316 2.37 6.43 7.43
N VAL A 317 3.14 6.70 8.48
CA VAL A 317 2.76 7.60 9.57
C VAL A 317 3.57 8.88 9.44
N LEU A 318 2.87 10.00 9.27
CA LEU A 318 3.46 11.32 9.26
C LEU A 318 3.36 11.99 10.62
N ALA A 319 4.49 12.47 11.12
CA ALA A 319 4.56 13.19 12.38
C ALA A 319 3.75 14.49 12.30
N ALA A 320 2.85 14.71 13.25
CA ALA A 320 2.20 16.01 13.42
C ALA A 320 3.10 17.03 14.12
N ARG A 321 2.88 18.32 13.85
CA ARG A 321 3.55 19.46 14.49
C ARG A 321 3.13 19.71 15.93
#